data_AF-A0A352PUW3-F1
#
_entry.id   AF-A0A352PUW3-F1
#
_cell.length_a   1.000
_cell.length_b   1.000
_cell.length_c   1.000
_cell.angle_alpha   90.00
_cell.angle_beta   90.00
_cell.angle_gamma   90.00
#
_symmetry.space_group_name_H-M   'P 1'
#
loop_
_entity.id
_entity.type
_entity.pdbx_description
1 polymer ?
#
loop_
_entity_poly.entity_id
_entity_poly.type
_entity_poly.pdbx_seq_one_letter_code
_entity_poly.pdbx_strand_id
1 'polypeptide(L)'
;MKPACTTQQSTCISELRLGSFSEENVMHRVKRAILVILVLCSCIACDQTTKSIAREHLAASHAISYLGDLFRFQYAENRGAFLGMGSGLPENLRTGFLIVLVGIMLTGMLVFTFVRRQLRLDCCLGLALVIGGGLSNLLDRLLYRGAVIDFMNLGLGNLRTGIFNVADLVILLGVGLLGFCVFCCSDEQCASHS
;
A
#
# COMPACT_ATOMS: atom_id res chain seq x y z
N MET A 1 67.72 -15.91 -7.03
CA MET A 1 66.51 -16.51 -7.64
C MET A 1 65.33 -16.32 -6.68
N LYS A 2 64.37 -15.45 -7.04
CA LYS A 2 62.96 -15.44 -6.59
C LYS A 2 62.16 -16.47 -7.43
N PRO A 3 60.87 -16.77 -7.18
CA PRO A 3 59.93 -16.23 -6.16
C PRO A 3 59.23 -17.35 -5.32
N ALA A 4 58.67 -17.16 -4.12
CA ALA A 4 57.60 -16.26 -3.68
C ALA A 4 56.27 -16.42 -4.46
N CYS A 5 55.56 -17.54 -4.31
CA CYS A 5 54.22 -17.71 -4.90
C CYS A 5 53.40 -18.80 -4.19
N THR A 6 52.84 -18.52 -3.01
CA THR A 6 51.78 -19.39 -2.44
C THR A 6 50.80 -18.70 -1.51
N THR A 7 50.93 -17.39 -1.25
CA THR A 7 50.10 -16.67 -0.26
C THR A 7 49.09 -15.71 -0.89
N GLN A 8 48.91 -15.72 -2.22
CA GLN A 8 48.08 -14.72 -2.94
C GLN A 8 46.76 -15.28 -3.49
N GLN A 9 46.56 -16.60 -3.45
CA GLN A 9 45.38 -17.25 -4.03
C GLN A 9 44.19 -17.31 -3.04
N SER A 10 44.44 -17.47 -1.74
CA SER A 10 43.37 -17.52 -0.72
C SER A 10 42.70 -16.16 -0.49
N THR A 11 43.44 -15.06 -0.60
CA THR A 11 42.90 -13.69 -0.43
C THR A 11 42.04 -13.24 -1.63
N CYS A 12 42.35 -13.75 -2.83
CA CYS A 12 41.60 -13.40 -4.04
C CYS A 12 40.21 -14.06 -4.07
N ILE A 13 40.09 -15.30 -3.56
CA ILE A 13 38.79 -16.00 -3.49
C ILE A 13 37.88 -15.42 -2.40
N SER A 14 38.42 -14.93 -1.28
CA SER A 14 37.62 -14.27 -0.24
C SER A 14 37.06 -12.92 -0.72
N GLU A 15 37.85 -12.11 -1.43
CA GLU A 15 37.41 -10.83 -2.01
C GLU A 15 36.36 -11.04 -3.13
N LEU A 16 36.54 -12.06 -3.98
CA LEU A 16 35.56 -12.39 -5.04
C LEU A 16 34.19 -12.83 -4.46
N ARG A 17 34.20 -13.58 -3.35
CA ARG A 17 32.97 -13.98 -2.63
C ARG A 17 32.33 -12.82 -1.88
N LEU A 18 33.11 -11.96 -1.23
CA LEU A 18 32.61 -10.77 -0.52
C LEU A 18 31.97 -9.76 -1.49
N GLY A 19 32.53 -9.58 -2.69
CA GLY A 19 31.94 -8.79 -3.77
C GLY A 19 30.60 -9.38 -4.24
N SER A 20 30.54 -10.68 -4.55
CA SER A 20 29.30 -11.32 -5.01
C SER A 20 28.17 -11.30 -3.99
N PHE A 21 28.48 -11.44 -2.69
CA PHE A 21 27.48 -11.45 -1.63
C PHE A 21 26.95 -10.04 -1.32
N SER A 22 27.78 -9.00 -1.46
CA SER A 22 27.34 -7.60 -1.34
C SER A 22 26.46 -7.18 -2.53
N GLU A 23 26.87 -7.51 -3.75
CA GLU A 23 26.15 -7.18 -4.99
C GLU A 23 24.76 -7.83 -5.05
N GLU A 24 24.63 -9.10 -4.63
CA GLU A 24 23.33 -9.79 -4.63
C GLU A 24 22.33 -9.13 -3.66
N ASN A 25 22.80 -8.73 -2.47
CA ASN A 25 21.98 -8.02 -1.49
C ASN A 25 21.56 -6.62 -1.98
N VAL A 26 22.44 -5.90 -2.69
CA VAL A 26 22.13 -4.59 -3.27
C VAL A 26 21.09 -4.72 -4.38
N MET A 27 21.29 -5.67 -5.31
CA MET A 27 20.36 -5.91 -6.42
C MET A 27 18.96 -6.29 -5.92
N HIS A 28 18.84 -7.11 -4.88
CA HIS A 28 17.56 -7.43 -4.26
C HIS A 28 16.85 -6.21 -3.65
N ARG A 29 17.60 -5.31 -2.99
CA ARG A 29 17.05 -4.07 -2.44
C ARG A 29 16.61 -3.10 -3.54
N VAL A 30 17.38 -2.98 -4.62
CA VAL A 30 17.02 -2.14 -5.77
C VAL A 30 15.77 -2.67 -6.46
N LYS A 31 15.69 -3.97 -6.75
CA LYS A 31 14.48 -4.60 -7.32
C LYS A 31 13.25 -4.37 -6.45
N ARG A 32 13.40 -4.53 -5.12
CA ARG A 32 12.32 -4.24 -4.17
C ARG A 32 11.92 -2.76 -4.20
N ALA A 33 12.87 -1.84 -4.21
CA ALA A 33 12.60 -0.41 -4.28
C ALA A 33 11.85 -0.05 -5.57
N ILE A 34 12.31 -0.56 -6.72
CA ILE A 34 11.65 -0.37 -8.01
C ILE A 34 10.21 -0.90 -7.97
N LEU A 35 10.01 -2.12 -7.46
CA LEU A 35 8.68 -2.72 -7.31
C LEU A 35 7.76 -1.83 -6.45
N VAL A 36 8.23 -1.43 -5.27
CA VAL A 36 7.46 -0.58 -4.35
C VAL A 36 7.11 0.75 -5.01
N ILE A 37 8.08 1.44 -5.62
CA ILE A 37 7.86 2.71 -6.30
C ILE A 37 6.84 2.56 -7.43
N LEU A 38 6.96 1.54 -8.27
CA LEU A 38 6.02 1.29 -9.37
C LEU A 38 4.60 1.06 -8.86
N VAL A 39 4.44 0.25 -7.81
CA VAL A 39 3.13 0.00 -7.20
C VAL A 39 2.56 1.28 -6.60
N LEU A 40 3.34 2.03 -5.82
CA LEU A 40 2.88 3.29 -5.21
C LEU A 40 2.44 4.30 -6.27
N CYS A 41 3.28 4.53 -7.30
CA CYS A 41 2.96 5.44 -8.40
C CYS A 41 1.70 5.01 -9.14
N SER A 42 1.53 3.71 -9.41
CA SER A 42 0.35 3.19 -10.10
C SER A 42 -0.92 3.35 -9.28
N CYS A 43 -0.87 3.07 -7.97
CA CYS A 43 -2.00 3.21 -7.07
C CYS A 43 -2.46 4.68 -6.98
N ILE A 44 -1.52 5.59 -6.74
CA ILE A 44 -1.81 7.02 -6.61
C ILE A 44 -2.31 7.59 -7.94
N ALA A 45 -1.66 7.25 -9.07
CA ALA A 45 -2.09 7.74 -10.37
C ALA A 45 -3.51 7.27 -10.72
N CYS A 46 -3.82 5.99 -10.50
CA CYS A 46 -5.15 5.42 -10.77
C CYS A 46 -6.23 6.07 -9.88
N ASP A 47 -5.99 6.14 -8.58
CA ASP A 47 -6.94 6.69 -7.62
C ASP A 47 -7.17 8.20 -7.84
N GLN A 48 -6.10 8.99 -7.99
CA GLN A 48 -6.26 10.44 -8.23
C GLN A 48 -6.91 10.74 -9.58
N THR A 49 -6.65 9.94 -10.62
CA THR A 49 -7.34 10.08 -11.90
C THR A 49 -8.83 9.82 -11.75
N THR A 50 -9.21 8.71 -11.11
CA THR A 50 -10.63 8.35 -10.94
C THR A 50 -11.38 9.33 -10.04
N LYS A 51 -10.73 9.85 -8.99
CA LYS A 51 -11.29 10.93 -8.14
C LYS A 51 -11.45 12.25 -8.88
N SER A 52 -10.51 12.59 -9.77
CA SER A 52 -10.63 13.78 -10.62
C SER A 52 -11.85 13.68 -11.54
N ILE A 53 -12.01 12.53 -12.21
CA ILE A 53 -13.17 12.24 -13.06
C ILE A 53 -14.47 12.29 -12.23
N ALA A 54 -14.49 11.68 -11.04
CA ALA A 54 -15.64 11.72 -10.16
C ALA A 54 -16.00 13.15 -9.74
N ARG A 55 -15.01 14.01 -9.44
CA ARG A 55 -15.28 15.41 -9.10
C ARG A 55 -15.88 16.18 -10.28
N GLU A 56 -15.38 15.98 -11.48
CA GLU A 56 -15.86 16.69 -12.67
C GLU A 56 -17.28 16.26 -13.07
N HIS A 57 -17.57 14.96 -13.04
CA HIS A 57 -18.82 14.43 -13.57
C HIS A 57 -19.91 14.17 -12.52
N LEU A 58 -19.55 13.93 -11.25
CA LEU A 58 -20.51 13.52 -10.22
C LEU A 58 -20.81 14.60 -9.18
N ALA A 59 -19.98 15.64 -9.02
CA ALA A 59 -20.17 16.64 -7.97
C ALA A 59 -21.46 17.48 -8.13
N ALA A 60 -21.88 17.72 -9.37
CA ALA A 60 -23.12 18.44 -9.70
C ALA A 60 -24.24 17.51 -10.22
N SER A 61 -24.01 16.20 -10.23
CA SER A 61 -24.92 15.22 -10.83
C SER A 61 -25.65 14.40 -9.77
N HIS A 62 -26.81 13.85 -10.14
CA HIS A 62 -27.45 12.82 -9.33
C HIS A 62 -26.67 11.51 -9.39
N ALA A 63 -26.90 10.64 -8.40
CA ALA A 63 -26.28 9.33 -8.35
C ALA A 63 -26.63 8.50 -9.59
N ILE A 64 -25.62 7.92 -10.24
CA ILE A 64 -25.77 7.10 -11.45
C ILE A 64 -25.70 5.64 -11.04
N SER A 65 -26.71 4.86 -11.41
CA SER A 65 -26.83 3.45 -11.01
C SER A 65 -26.74 2.51 -12.21
N TYR A 66 -26.03 1.40 -12.04
CA TYR A 66 -25.80 0.37 -13.05
C TYR A 66 -26.17 -1.01 -12.50
N LEU A 67 -26.46 -1.96 -13.41
CA LEU A 67 -26.76 -3.36 -13.10
C LEU A 67 -27.84 -3.53 -12.02
N GLY A 68 -28.97 -2.84 -12.18
CA GLY A 68 -30.06 -2.91 -11.22
C GLY A 68 -29.69 -2.38 -9.83
N ASP A 69 -28.92 -1.28 -9.78
CA ASP A 69 -28.46 -0.61 -8.55
C ASP A 69 -27.36 -1.35 -7.77
N LEU A 70 -26.75 -2.36 -8.38
CA LEU A 70 -25.58 -3.07 -7.87
C LEU A 70 -24.36 -2.15 -7.77
N PHE A 71 -24.11 -1.35 -8.80
CA PHE A 71 -23.05 -0.34 -8.81
C PHE A 71 -23.68 1.05 -8.86
N ARG A 72 -23.40 1.88 -7.87
CA ARG A 72 -23.85 3.27 -7.85
C ARG A 72 -22.65 4.20 -7.73
N PHE A 73 -22.60 5.19 -8.59
CA PHE A 73 -21.61 6.26 -8.57
C PHE A 73 -22.24 7.53 -8.03
N GLN A 74 -21.70 8.05 -6.93
CA GLN A 74 -22.20 9.26 -6.27
C GLN A 74 -21.06 10.00 -5.57
N TYR A 75 -20.92 11.29 -5.83
CA TYR A 75 -19.85 12.09 -5.22
C TYR A 75 -20.08 12.29 -3.71
N ALA A 76 -19.06 12.07 -2.90
CA ALA A 76 -19.06 12.37 -1.47
C ALA A 76 -17.69 12.86 -0.99
N GLU A 77 -17.71 13.89 -0.14
CA GLU A 77 -16.53 14.33 0.61
C GLU A 77 -16.53 13.71 2.00
N ASN A 78 -15.63 12.77 2.24
CA ASN A 78 -15.51 12.09 3.51
C ASN A 78 -14.44 12.75 4.39
N ARG A 79 -14.90 13.52 5.39
CA ARG A 79 -14.03 14.17 6.39
C ARG A 79 -13.80 13.32 7.64
N GLY A 80 -14.40 12.14 7.70
CA GLY A 80 -14.23 11.19 8.78
C GLY A 80 -13.10 10.21 8.48
N ALA A 81 -12.88 9.32 9.45
CA ALA A 81 -12.35 8.01 9.12
C ALA A 81 -13.49 7.10 8.61
N PHE A 82 -13.13 6.00 7.96
CA PHE A 82 -14.08 4.93 7.63
C PHE A 82 -14.92 4.56 8.88
N LEU A 83 -16.25 4.44 8.71
CA LEU A 83 -17.24 4.17 9.77
C LEU A 83 -17.42 5.25 10.86
N GLY A 84 -16.97 6.48 10.64
CA GLY A 84 -17.28 7.61 11.55
C GLY A 84 -16.44 7.64 12.83
N MET A 85 -15.29 6.95 12.85
CA MET A 85 -14.36 7.01 13.99
C MET A 85 -13.97 8.47 14.28
N GLY A 86 -14.20 8.93 15.52
CA GLY A 86 -13.91 10.30 15.95
C GLY A 86 -15.01 11.33 15.62
N SER A 87 -16.25 10.91 15.33
CA SER A 87 -17.39 11.81 15.09
C SER A 87 -17.66 12.83 16.20
N GLY A 88 -17.27 12.53 17.45
CA GLY A 88 -17.38 13.44 18.60
C GLY A 88 -16.26 14.48 18.75
N LEU A 89 -15.23 14.45 17.91
CA LEU A 89 -14.12 15.40 17.95
C LEU A 89 -14.41 16.61 17.04
N PRO A 90 -13.90 17.81 17.39
CA PRO A 90 -13.86 18.94 16.48
C PRO A 90 -13.19 18.56 15.16
N GLU A 91 -13.76 19.00 14.04
CA GLU A 91 -13.33 18.62 12.68
C GLU A 91 -11.81 18.81 12.46
N ASN A 92 -11.26 19.94 12.89
CA ASN A 92 -9.83 20.24 12.77
C ASN A 92 -8.95 19.27 13.57
N LEU A 93 -9.37 18.92 14.79
CA LEU A 93 -8.64 17.97 15.63
C LEU A 93 -8.72 16.55 15.07
N ARG A 94 -9.90 16.14 14.57
CA ARG A 94 -10.09 14.85 13.92
C ARG A 94 -9.21 14.73 12.68
N THR A 95 -9.25 15.72 11.79
CA THR A 95 -8.44 15.73 10.57
C THR A 95 -6.95 15.69 10.89
N GLY A 96 -6.48 16.54 11.80
CA GLY A 96 -5.07 16.54 12.22
C GLY A 96 -4.64 15.19 12.81
N PHE A 97 -5.46 14.62 13.68
CA PHE A 97 -5.20 13.29 14.26
C PHE A 97 -5.13 12.20 13.19
N LEU A 98 -6.07 12.17 12.24
CA LEU A 98 -6.07 11.16 11.17
C LEU A 98 -4.86 11.31 10.24
N ILE A 99 -4.48 12.52 9.86
CA ILE A 99 -3.30 12.77 9.04
C ILE A 99 -2.04 12.26 9.74
N VAL A 100 -1.86 12.59 11.02
CA VAL A 100 -0.69 12.17 11.80
C VAL A 100 -0.68 10.65 12.01
N LEU A 101 -1.80 10.07 12.45
CA LEU A 101 -1.91 8.64 12.71
C LEU A 101 -1.63 7.81 11.45
N VAL A 102 -2.33 8.14 10.35
CA VAL A 102 -2.16 7.43 9.08
C VAL A 102 -0.74 7.65 8.56
N GLY A 103 -0.21 8.88 8.62
CA GLY A 103 1.17 9.17 8.23
C GLY A 103 2.19 8.30 8.96
N ILE A 104 2.09 8.20 10.29
CA ILE A 104 2.97 7.35 11.10
C ILE A 104 2.84 5.87 10.70
N MET A 105 1.61 5.36 10.53
CA MET A 105 1.38 3.97 10.11
C MET A 105 2.02 3.68 8.75
N LEU A 106 1.81 4.55 7.77
CA LEU A 106 2.36 4.41 6.42
C LEU A 106 3.89 4.47 6.41
N THR A 107 4.47 5.41 7.16
CA THR A 107 5.94 5.48 7.32
C THR A 107 6.48 4.21 7.99
N GLY A 108 5.82 3.71 9.04
CA GLY A 108 6.21 2.48 9.72
C GLY A 108 6.18 1.27 8.78
N MET A 109 5.12 1.11 7.99
CA MET A 109 4.99 0.03 7.00
C MET A 109 6.05 0.14 5.89
N LEU A 110 6.35 1.35 5.43
CA LEU A 110 7.38 1.58 4.42
C LEU A 110 8.77 1.22 4.97
N VAL A 111 9.10 1.68 6.18
CA VAL A 111 10.35 1.34 6.86
C VAL A 111 10.45 -0.18 7.06
N PHE A 112 9.38 -0.81 7.54
CA PHE A 112 9.32 -2.28 7.72
C PHE A 112 9.63 -3.02 6.41
N THR A 113 9.10 -2.56 5.29
CA THR A 113 9.32 -3.15 3.95
C THR A 113 10.82 -3.20 3.58
N PHE A 114 11.61 -2.21 3.99
CA PHE A 114 13.04 -2.12 3.64
C PHE A 114 13.97 -2.66 4.73
N VAL A 115 13.58 -2.61 6.01
CA VAL A 115 14.41 -3.12 7.12
C VAL A 115 14.41 -4.65 7.16
N ARG A 116 13.30 -5.31 6.79
CA ARG A 116 13.23 -6.78 6.79
C ARG A 116 14.03 -7.36 5.63
N ARG A 117 15.14 -8.05 5.90
CA ARG A 117 16.01 -8.64 4.87
C ARG A 117 15.25 -9.64 3.99
N GLN A 118 14.60 -10.62 4.62
CA GLN A 118 13.80 -11.64 3.95
C GLN A 118 12.33 -11.29 4.09
N LEU A 119 11.77 -10.70 3.03
CA LEU A 119 10.35 -10.44 2.92
C LEU A 119 9.89 -11.12 1.64
N ARG A 120 8.91 -12.02 1.74
CA ARG A 120 8.32 -12.69 0.59
C ARG A 120 7.69 -11.66 -0.34
N LEU A 121 7.65 -11.96 -1.64
CA LEU A 121 7.20 -11.03 -2.68
C LEU A 121 5.73 -10.65 -2.49
N ASP A 122 4.87 -11.61 -2.16
CA ASP A 122 3.44 -11.43 -1.83
C ASP A 122 3.25 -10.46 -0.65
N CYS A 123 3.97 -10.66 0.45
CA CYS A 123 3.98 -9.74 1.57
C CYS A 123 4.46 -8.32 1.18
N CYS A 124 5.51 -8.22 0.35
CA CYS A 124 6.02 -6.93 -0.13
C CYS A 124 4.98 -6.20 -1.00
N LEU A 125 4.32 -6.93 -1.90
CA LEU A 125 3.24 -6.40 -2.74
C LEU A 125 2.05 -5.95 -1.89
N GLY A 126 1.64 -6.76 -0.91
CA GLY A 126 0.54 -6.43 0.00
C GLY A 126 0.83 -5.15 0.78
N LEU A 127 2.03 -5.01 1.34
CA LEU A 127 2.47 -3.77 2.00
C LEU A 127 2.46 -2.58 1.03
N ALA A 128 3.02 -2.74 -0.18
CA ALA A 128 3.07 -1.66 -1.17
C ALA A 128 1.67 -1.20 -1.60
N LEU A 129 0.70 -2.12 -1.74
CA LEU A 129 -0.70 -1.78 -2.05
C LEU A 129 -1.36 -0.99 -0.91
N VAL A 130 -1.22 -1.46 0.34
CA VAL A 130 -1.78 -0.73 1.51
C VAL A 130 -1.13 0.65 1.63
N ILE A 131 0.18 0.74 1.44
CA ILE A 131 0.88 2.03 1.48
C ILE A 131 0.42 2.94 0.35
N GLY A 132 0.26 2.41 -0.86
CA GLY A 132 -0.15 3.17 -2.05
C GLY A 132 -1.55 3.75 -1.92
N GLY A 133 -2.54 2.91 -1.57
CA GLY A 133 -3.90 3.39 -1.35
C GLY A 133 -3.99 4.33 -0.15
N GLY A 134 -3.31 4.01 0.96
CA GLY A 134 -3.28 4.88 2.13
C GLY A 134 -2.65 6.24 1.84
N LEU A 135 -1.57 6.29 1.07
CA LEU A 135 -0.90 7.53 0.67
C LEU A 135 -1.79 8.37 -0.25
N SER A 136 -2.53 7.75 -1.17
CA SER A 136 -3.49 8.47 -2.02
C SER A 136 -4.61 9.11 -1.20
N ASN A 137 -5.20 8.39 -0.25
CA ASN A 137 -6.19 8.93 0.68
C ASN A 137 -5.62 9.96 1.67
N LEU A 138 -4.34 9.87 2.02
CA LEU A 138 -3.66 10.88 2.82
C LEU A 138 -3.41 12.16 2.01
N LEU A 139 -3.04 12.02 0.74
CA LEU A 139 -2.85 13.14 -0.19
C LEU A 139 -4.13 13.95 -0.34
N ASP A 140 -5.28 13.29 -0.49
CA ASP A 140 -6.57 13.98 -0.53
C ASP A 140 -6.83 14.81 0.72
N ARG A 141 -6.57 14.25 1.92
CA ARG A 141 -6.76 15.00 3.18
C ARG A 141 -5.90 16.25 3.22
N LEU A 142 -4.70 16.23 2.64
CA LEU A 142 -3.82 17.39 2.55
C LEU A 142 -4.32 18.41 1.52
N LEU A 143 -4.86 17.97 0.38
CA LEU A 143 -5.29 18.84 -0.71
C LEU A 143 -6.70 19.42 -0.53
N TYR A 144 -7.61 18.67 0.10
CA TYR A 144 -9.04 18.96 0.18
C TYR A 144 -9.49 19.25 1.61
N ARG A 145 -8.70 20.00 2.38
CA ARG A 145 -9.04 20.50 3.73
C ARG A 145 -9.52 19.38 4.67
N GLY A 146 -8.88 18.21 4.60
CA GLY A 146 -9.21 17.05 5.44
C GLY A 146 -10.25 16.09 4.86
N ALA A 147 -10.78 16.35 3.67
CA ALA A 147 -11.70 15.44 2.98
C ALA A 147 -10.98 14.42 2.11
N VAL A 148 -11.58 13.24 1.99
CA VAL A 148 -11.28 12.23 0.98
C VAL A 148 -12.44 12.17 -0.01
N ILE A 149 -12.14 12.05 -1.30
CA ILE A 149 -13.18 11.94 -2.33
C ILE A 149 -13.59 10.49 -2.49
N ASP A 150 -14.83 10.19 -2.13
CA ASP A 150 -15.44 8.88 -2.29
C ASP A 150 -16.50 8.96 -3.39
N PHE A 151 -16.63 7.90 -4.19
CA PHE A 151 -17.53 7.96 -5.35
C PHE A 151 -18.21 6.66 -5.75
N MET A 152 -17.78 5.50 -5.23
CA MET A 152 -18.35 4.18 -5.54
C MET A 152 -19.18 3.64 -4.39
N ASN A 153 -20.31 3.03 -4.69
CA ASN A 153 -21.17 2.39 -3.71
C ASN A 153 -21.74 1.09 -4.29
N LEU A 154 -21.53 -0.03 -3.59
CA LEU A 154 -22.01 -1.35 -4.03
C LEU A 154 -23.25 -1.75 -3.23
N GLY A 155 -24.24 -2.33 -3.91
CA GLY A 155 -25.48 -2.79 -3.30
C GLY A 155 -25.88 -4.20 -3.72
N LEU A 156 -26.32 -5.04 -2.78
CA LEU A 156 -26.90 -6.35 -3.07
C LEU A 156 -28.22 -6.51 -2.29
N GLY A 157 -29.35 -6.42 -2.99
CA GLY A 157 -30.67 -6.39 -2.37
C GLY A 157 -30.80 -5.19 -1.43
N ASN A 158 -31.09 -5.44 -0.15
CA ASN A 158 -31.23 -4.40 0.87
C ASN A 158 -29.90 -3.98 1.53
N LEU A 159 -28.80 -4.68 1.24
CA LEU A 159 -27.50 -4.39 1.82
C LEU A 159 -26.71 -3.50 0.87
N ARG A 160 -26.05 -2.47 1.40
CA ARG A 160 -25.15 -1.60 0.63
C ARG A 160 -23.88 -1.32 1.42
N THR A 161 -22.78 -1.14 0.72
CA THR A 161 -21.53 -0.69 1.31
C THR A 161 -21.62 0.79 1.68
N GLY A 162 -20.63 1.30 2.41
CA GLY A 162 -20.35 2.74 2.42
C GLY A 162 -19.95 3.23 1.03
N ILE A 163 -19.84 4.54 0.84
CA ILE A 163 -19.23 5.10 -0.36
C ILE A 163 -17.72 4.98 -0.18
N PHE A 164 -17.01 4.50 -1.19
CA PHE A 164 -15.57 4.26 -1.17
C PHE A 164 -14.92 4.70 -2.48
N ASN A 165 -13.60 4.65 -2.55
CA ASN A 165 -12.82 4.99 -3.74
C ASN A 165 -11.87 3.86 -4.16
N VAL A 166 -11.05 4.10 -5.18
CA VAL A 166 -10.12 3.08 -5.70
C VAL A 166 -9.02 2.79 -4.69
N ALA A 167 -8.53 3.80 -3.96
CA ALA A 167 -7.57 3.60 -2.88
C ALA A 167 -8.09 2.64 -1.80
N ASP A 168 -9.37 2.71 -1.42
CA ASP A 168 -9.96 1.78 -0.45
C ASP A 168 -9.99 0.34 -0.97
N LEU A 169 -10.32 0.14 -2.25
CA LEU A 169 -10.28 -1.16 -2.91
C LEU A 169 -8.85 -1.72 -2.94
N VAL A 170 -7.87 -0.89 -3.28
CA VAL A 170 -6.45 -1.27 -3.30
C VAL A 170 -5.95 -1.62 -1.90
N ILE A 171 -6.35 -0.88 -0.86
CA ILE A 171 -6.04 -1.22 0.54
C ILE A 171 -6.63 -2.58 0.89
N LEU A 172 -7.91 -2.83 0.55
CA LEU A 172 -8.58 -4.10 0.83
C LEU A 172 -7.84 -5.28 0.18
N LEU A 173 -7.43 -5.13 -1.09
CA LEU A 173 -6.64 -6.13 -1.80
C LEU A 173 -5.27 -6.35 -1.15
N GLY A 174 -4.60 -5.27 -0.74
CA GLY A 174 -3.31 -5.35 -0.05
C GLY A 174 -3.41 -6.08 1.29
N VAL A 175 -4.43 -5.77 2.09
CA VAL A 175 -4.72 -6.48 3.35
C VAL A 175 -5.03 -7.95 3.11
N GLY A 176 -5.84 -8.27 2.09
CA GLY A 176 -6.13 -9.66 1.71
C GLY A 176 -4.86 -10.44 1.32
N LEU A 177 -3.97 -9.82 0.55
CA LEU A 177 -2.70 -10.43 0.15
C LEU A 177 -1.75 -10.63 1.35
N LEU A 178 -1.74 -9.70 2.30
CA LEU A 178 -0.98 -9.86 3.54
C LEU A 178 -1.53 -11.00 4.39
N GLY A 179 -2.86 -11.10 4.52
CA GLY A 179 -3.52 -12.21 5.22
C GLY A 179 -3.16 -13.56 4.59
N PHE A 180 -3.19 -13.64 3.26
CA PHE A 180 -2.77 -14.83 2.52
C PHE A 180 -1.29 -15.17 2.75
N CYS A 181 -0.40 -14.19 2.68
CA CYS A 181 1.03 -14.37 2.92
C CYS A 181 1.30 -14.93 4.33
N VAL A 182 0.60 -14.41 5.35
CA VAL A 182 0.72 -14.88 6.74
C VAL A 182 0.18 -16.30 6.89
N PHE A 183 -0.98 -16.59 6.32
CA PHE A 183 -1.60 -17.92 6.37
C PHE A 183 -0.69 -18.99 5.76
N CYS A 184 -0.18 -18.77 4.54
CA CYS A 184 0.72 -19.73 3.89
C CYS A 184 2.05 -19.90 4.62
N CYS A 185 2.55 -18.85 5.29
CA CYS A 185 3.77 -18.94 6.10
C CYS A 185 3.59 -19.87 7.32
N SER A 186 2.39 -19.90 7.90
CA SER A 186 2.07 -20.79 9.02
C SER A 186 2.03 -22.26 8.60
N ASP A 187 1.53 -22.57 7.39
CA ASP A 187 1.47 -23.93 6.87
C ASP A 187 2.87 -24.52 6.62
N GLU A 188 3.79 -23.75 6.04
CA GLU A 188 5.18 -24.19 5.80
C GLU A 188 5.93 -24.49 7.11
N GLN A 189 5.66 -23.73 8.18
CA GLN A 189 6.24 -23.96 9.50
C GLN A 189 5.68 -25.21 10.19
N CYS A 190 4.40 -25.54 9.96
CA CYS A 190 3.82 -26.77 10.49
C CYS A 190 4.38 -28.00 9.76
N ALA A 191 4.61 -27.91 8.45
CA ALA A 191 5.15 -29.01 7.64
C ALA A 191 6.64 -29.29 7.87
N SER A 192 7.44 -28.30 8.31
CA SER A 192 8.87 -28.50 8.61
C SER A 192 9.13 -29.13 9.98
N HIS A 193 8.12 -29.16 10.86
CA HIS A 193 8.20 -29.69 12.22
C HIS A 193 7.47 -31.04 12.41
N SER A 194 6.87 -31.59 11.36
CA SER A 194 6.28 -32.95 11.31
C SER A 194 7.21 -33.95 10.65
#